data_AF-A0A2E7CIP3-F1
#
_entry.id   AF-A0A2E7CIP3-F1
#
_cell.length_a   1.000
_cell.length_b   1.000
_cell.length_c   1.000
_cell.angle_alpha   90.00
_cell.angle_beta   90.00
_cell.angle_gamma   90.00
#
_symmetry.space_group_name_H-M   'P 1'
#
loop_
_entity.id
_entity.type
_entity.pdbx_description
1 polymer ?
#
loop_
_entity_poly.entity_id
_entity_poly.type
_entity_poly.pdbx_seq_one_letter_code
_entity_poly.pdbx_strand_id
1 'polypeptide(L)'
;MISPMIHTLLKISYVNKKLTRGFAMSFLFALFLGCADDSANNQGRSSNSSITSQTTNQYHGKKNQRIVGTRGTSGTVSGYTRRIPGSLLERHKALGTDPSDAIALWIEAAVLAQENKDEGWEALTELTLPLRNDPNWSKKDSNHYFVKKLKDPASNCFKSIIVGTSPENGYTFDHEKISIELTREAGADSNGHKYFIVSSGADSPRPIHLKKSNKTDLWYINAYSSIYVDVQSIIDENEERFE
;
A
#
# COMPACT_ATOMS: atom_id res chain seq x y z
N MET A 1 -9.45 -34.99 -46.44
CA MET A 1 -10.43 -35.96 -45.89
C MET A 1 -10.05 -36.26 -44.45
N ILE A 2 -10.97 -35.93 -43.53
CA ILE A 2 -11.33 -36.63 -42.28
C ILE A 2 -10.25 -36.80 -41.17
N SER A 3 -10.47 -36.07 -40.06
CA SER A 3 -9.96 -36.30 -38.70
C SER A 3 -10.62 -37.56 -38.07
N PRO A 4 -10.08 -38.19 -37.01
CA PRO A 4 -10.47 -37.73 -35.66
C PRO A 4 -9.42 -37.88 -34.52
N MET A 5 -9.56 -36.96 -33.56
CA MET A 5 -9.46 -37.07 -32.09
C MET A 5 -8.91 -38.36 -31.44
N ILE A 6 -7.98 -38.18 -30.48
CA ILE A 6 -8.05 -38.86 -29.17
C ILE A 6 -7.68 -37.88 -28.04
N HIS A 7 -8.65 -37.68 -27.15
CA HIS A 7 -8.53 -37.02 -25.84
C HIS A 7 -7.85 -37.94 -24.82
N THR A 8 -6.92 -37.40 -24.03
CA THR A 8 -6.53 -38.02 -22.75
C THR A 8 -6.59 -36.99 -21.63
N LEU A 9 -7.64 -37.12 -20.82
CA LEU A 9 -7.86 -36.44 -19.54
C LEU A 9 -7.00 -37.12 -18.45
N LEU A 10 -6.19 -36.34 -17.73
CA LEU A 10 -5.55 -36.76 -16.49
C LEU A 10 -6.23 -36.03 -15.32
N LYS A 11 -7.19 -36.72 -14.70
CA LYS A 11 -7.68 -36.45 -13.34
C LYS A 11 -6.93 -37.39 -12.39
N ILE A 12 -6.12 -36.86 -11.48
CA ILE A 12 -5.73 -37.61 -10.27
C ILE A 12 -5.86 -36.71 -9.04
N SER A 13 -6.55 -37.29 -8.07
CA SER A 13 -7.16 -36.72 -6.87
C SER A 13 -6.18 -36.15 -5.84
N TYR A 14 -6.58 -35.03 -5.25
CA TYR A 14 -5.95 -34.47 -4.05
C TYR A 14 -6.54 -35.16 -2.80
N VAL A 15 -5.72 -35.96 -2.10
CA VAL A 15 -6.07 -36.61 -0.83
C VAL A 15 -5.79 -35.64 0.31
N ASN A 16 -6.84 -35.16 0.97
CA ASN A 16 -6.77 -34.25 2.10
C ASN A 16 -6.73 -35.07 3.42
N LYS A 17 -5.55 -35.19 4.04
CA LYS A 17 -5.39 -35.83 5.36
C LYS A 17 -5.61 -34.81 6.46
N LYS A 18 -6.78 -34.89 7.12
CA LYS A 18 -7.01 -34.33 8.46
C LYS A 18 -6.10 -35.04 9.45
N LEU A 19 -5.25 -34.29 10.17
CA LEU A 19 -4.54 -34.78 11.34
C LEU A 19 -4.98 -33.95 12.56
N THR A 20 -5.94 -34.50 13.28
CA THR A 20 -6.31 -34.09 14.64
C THR A 20 -5.34 -34.71 15.63
N ARG A 21 -4.65 -33.91 16.43
CA ARG A 21 -4.12 -34.33 17.73
C ARG A 21 -4.17 -33.15 18.70
N GLY A 22 -5.04 -33.27 19.70
CA GLY A 22 -4.93 -32.50 20.93
C GLY A 22 -3.78 -33.03 21.78
N PHE A 23 -3.17 -32.15 22.56
CA PHE A 23 -2.53 -32.51 23.82
C PHE A 23 -2.59 -31.33 24.78
N ALA A 24 -2.83 -31.68 26.04
CA ALA A 24 -3.11 -30.81 27.17
C ALA A 24 -1.83 -30.35 27.89
N MET A 25 -2.04 -29.67 29.04
CA MET A 25 -1.09 -29.28 30.09
C MET A 25 -0.29 -27.99 29.87
N SER A 26 0.09 -27.23 30.90
CA SER A 26 -0.41 -26.96 32.26
C SER A 26 0.54 -25.88 32.82
N PHE A 27 0.01 -24.98 33.65
CA PHE A 27 0.64 -24.36 34.84
C PHE A 27 2.15 -24.01 34.90
N LEU A 28 2.45 -22.71 35.11
CA LEU A 28 3.27 -22.08 36.19
C LEU A 28 3.59 -20.63 35.75
N PHE A 29 3.12 -19.54 36.37
CA PHE A 29 3.49 -18.93 37.66
C PHE A 29 5.00 -18.71 37.89
N ALA A 30 5.47 -17.49 37.62
CA ALA A 30 6.58 -16.85 38.33
C ALA A 30 6.49 -15.32 38.19
N LEU A 31 6.05 -14.68 39.28
CA LEU A 31 6.28 -13.27 39.58
C LEU A 31 7.77 -13.05 39.82
N PHE A 32 8.37 -12.09 39.13
CA PHE A 32 9.56 -11.42 39.63
C PHE A 32 9.21 -9.95 39.90
N LEU A 33 9.01 -9.65 41.19
CA LEU A 33 9.27 -8.33 41.74
C LEU A 33 10.79 -8.15 41.80
N GLY A 34 11.27 -7.01 41.30
CA GLY A 34 12.59 -6.47 41.57
C GLY A 34 12.47 -4.96 41.71
N CYS A 35 12.44 -4.48 42.94
CA CYS A 35 12.67 -3.08 43.31
C CYS A 35 14.17 -2.85 43.42
N ALA A 36 14.68 -1.72 42.93
CA ALA A 36 15.59 -0.83 43.66
C ALA A 36 15.97 0.39 42.78
N ASP A 37 15.86 1.56 43.41
CA ASP A 37 16.38 2.89 43.06
C ASP A 37 17.93 2.88 42.93
N ASP A 38 18.69 3.93 42.60
CA ASP A 38 18.49 5.36 42.62
C ASP A 38 19.65 6.08 41.88
N SER A 39 19.37 7.29 41.40
CA SER A 39 20.25 8.47 41.42
C SER A 39 21.50 8.68 40.52
N ALA A 40 21.60 9.97 40.14
CA ALA A 40 22.79 10.79 39.85
C ALA A 40 23.25 10.99 38.39
N ASN A 41 22.71 12.06 37.80
CA ASN A 41 23.42 13.31 37.48
C ASN A 41 24.79 13.19 36.75
N ASN A 42 24.86 13.63 35.48
CA ASN A 42 25.91 14.60 35.12
C ASN A 42 25.58 15.42 33.87
N GLN A 43 25.87 16.71 34.00
CA GLN A 43 25.84 17.73 32.97
C GLN A 43 26.98 17.52 31.97
N GLY A 44 26.73 17.84 30.70
CA GLY A 44 27.74 17.79 29.65
C GLY A 44 27.32 18.65 28.46
N ARG A 45 27.57 19.95 28.61
CA ARG A 45 27.38 21.02 27.62
C ARG A 45 28.54 21.00 26.61
N SER A 46 28.31 21.62 25.43
CA SER A 46 29.30 22.03 24.42
C SER A 46 29.56 20.97 23.32
N SER A 47 29.64 21.28 22.02
CA SER A 47 29.85 22.55 21.32
C SER A 47 29.41 22.38 19.86
N ASN A 48 28.96 23.47 19.24
CA ASN A 48 28.93 23.64 17.79
C ASN A 48 30.34 23.45 17.19
N SER A 49 30.45 22.71 16.10
CA SER A 49 31.47 22.98 15.08
C SER A 49 30.90 22.73 13.68
N SER A 50 30.67 23.83 12.99
CA SER A 50 30.54 23.91 11.55
C SER A 50 31.90 23.64 10.91
N ILE A 51 31.98 22.61 10.07
CA ILE A 51 33.08 22.42 9.11
C ILE A 51 32.47 22.16 7.74
N THR A 52 32.61 23.16 6.88
CA THR A 52 32.54 23.09 5.43
C THR A 52 33.84 22.46 4.92
N SER A 53 33.77 21.43 4.08
CA SER A 53 34.68 21.20 2.93
C SER A 53 34.22 20.03 2.05
N GLN A 54 33.66 20.40 0.91
CA GLN A 54 33.97 19.95 -0.46
C GLN A 54 34.43 18.49 -0.73
N THR A 55 33.58 17.82 -1.51
CA THR A 55 33.82 16.89 -2.66
C THR A 55 34.75 15.69 -2.50
N THR A 56 34.15 14.50 -2.65
CA THR A 56 34.65 13.46 -3.56
C THR A 56 33.47 12.68 -4.14
N ASN A 57 33.50 12.50 -5.47
CA ASN A 57 32.47 11.85 -6.26
C ASN A 57 32.48 10.35 -6.02
N GLN A 58 31.32 9.77 -5.68
CA GLN A 58 31.03 8.36 -5.97
C GLN A 58 29.54 8.19 -6.30
N TYR A 59 29.31 7.61 -7.49
CA TYR A 59 28.02 7.30 -8.06
C TYR A 59 27.24 6.28 -7.22
N HIS A 60 26.04 6.64 -6.77
CA HIS A 60 24.98 5.72 -6.37
C HIS A 60 23.62 6.37 -6.70
N GLY A 61 23.03 6.02 -7.85
CA GLY A 61 21.69 6.49 -8.26
C GLY A 61 20.59 5.70 -7.56
N LYS A 62 19.37 6.22 -7.30
CA LYS A 62 18.71 7.49 -7.63
C LYS A 62 17.95 7.93 -6.38
N LYS A 63 18.04 9.21 -6.00
CA LYS A 63 17.22 9.81 -4.93
C LYS A 63 15.89 10.28 -5.53
N ASN A 64 14.78 9.95 -4.87
CA ASN A 64 13.45 10.46 -5.16
C ASN A 64 13.50 11.99 -5.31
N GLN A 65 12.91 12.51 -6.39
CA GLN A 65 12.85 13.94 -6.62
C GLN A 65 11.93 14.57 -5.57
N ARG A 66 12.51 15.45 -4.76
CA ARG A 66 11.84 16.22 -3.73
C ARG A 66 11.16 17.41 -4.41
N ILE A 67 9.87 17.34 -4.71
CA ILE A 67 9.13 18.48 -5.25
C ILE A 67 8.84 19.43 -4.07
N VAL A 68 9.42 20.63 -4.13
CA VAL A 68 9.19 21.70 -3.15
C VAL A 68 7.89 22.40 -3.51
N GLY A 69 6.77 21.93 -2.94
CA GLY A 69 5.50 22.65 -2.93
C GLY A 69 5.52 23.76 -1.88
N THR A 70 5.04 24.94 -2.25
CA THR A 70 4.99 26.15 -1.42
C THR A 70 3.96 26.04 -0.29
N ARG A 71 4.26 25.21 0.74
CA ARG A 71 3.85 25.30 2.15
C ARG A 71 4.30 24.01 2.87
N GLY A 72 5.49 24.06 3.49
CA GLY A 72 5.78 23.38 4.76
C GLY A 72 5.92 21.85 4.84
N THR A 73 5.52 21.04 3.87
CA THR A 73 5.77 19.59 3.90
C THR A 73 6.32 19.12 2.57
N SER A 74 7.60 18.80 2.55
CA SER A 74 8.19 18.10 1.41
C SER A 74 7.62 16.68 1.36
N GLY A 75 6.69 16.43 0.44
CA GLY A 75 6.22 15.09 0.15
C GLY A 75 7.31 14.19 -0.46
N THR A 76 7.10 12.88 -0.38
CA THR A 76 7.88 11.87 -1.11
C THR A 76 7.00 11.32 -2.22
N VAL A 77 7.39 11.56 -3.47
CA VAL A 77 6.71 10.99 -4.64
C VAL A 77 7.37 9.65 -4.98
N SER A 78 6.57 8.61 -5.20
CA SER A 78 7.06 7.30 -5.63
C SER A 78 7.65 7.37 -7.05
N GLY A 79 8.42 6.35 -7.43
CA GLY A 79 8.67 6.13 -8.87
C GLY A 79 7.38 5.68 -9.57
N TYR A 80 7.38 5.70 -10.91
CA TYR A 80 6.30 5.09 -11.67
C TYR A 80 6.27 3.57 -11.44
N THR A 81 5.08 3.00 -11.27
CA THR A 81 4.93 1.56 -11.00
C THR A 81 5.44 0.70 -12.16
N ARG A 82 5.29 1.16 -13.41
CA ARG A 82 5.71 0.45 -14.64
C ARG A 82 7.13 0.73 -15.10
N ARG A 83 7.97 1.36 -14.26
CA ARG A 83 9.39 1.59 -14.59
C ARG A 83 10.22 0.30 -14.70
N ILE A 84 9.72 -0.81 -14.16
CA ILE A 84 10.26 -2.16 -14.30
C ILE A 84 9.17 -2.98 -15.01
N PRO A 85 9.51 -3.83 -16.00
CA PRO A 85 8.54 -4.71 -16.64
C PRO A 85 8.08 -5.84 -15.70
N GLY A 86 7.00 -6.50 -16.07
CA GLY A 86 6.44 -7.66 -15.36
C GLY A 86 5.11 -7.37 -14.66
N SER A 87 4.56 -8.43 -14.08
CA SER A 87 3.30 -8.39 -13.33
C SER A 87 3.40 -7.52 -12.07
N LEU A 88 2.25 -7.11 -11.53
CA LEU A 88 2.19 -6.36 -10.27
C LEU A 88 2.97 -7.03 -9.12
N LEU A 89 2.91 -8.36 -9.01
CA LEU A 89 3.60 -9.11 -7.96
C LEU A 89 5.11 -9.21 -8.18
N GLU A 90 5.56 -9.31 -9.43
CA GLU A 90 7.00 -9.27 -9.75
C GLU A 90 7.57 -7.87 -9.48
N ARG A 91 6.84 -6.84 -9.88
CA ARG A 91 7.21 -5.45 -9.57
C ARG A 91 7.20 -5.17 -8.08
N HIS A 92 6.26 -5.76 -7.32
CA HIS A 92 6.27 -5.66 -5.86
C HIS A 92 7.50 -6.30 -5.23
N LYS A 93 7.96 -7.45 -5.73
CA LYS A 93 9.22 -8.05 -5.25
C LYS A 93 10.43 -7.16 -5.52
N ALA A 94 10.44 -6.43 -6.63
CA ALA A 94 11.55 -5.56 -7.01
C ALA A 94 11.52 -4.18 -6.34
N LEU A 95 10.33 -3.61 -6.12
CA LEU A 95 10.13 -2.21 -5.72
C LEU A 95 9.57 -2.07 -4.30
N GLY A 96 8.89 -3.08 -3.78
CA GLY A 96 8.10 -3.02 -2.55
C GLY A 96 8.91 -2.94 -1.26
N THR A 97 10.24 -2.81 -1.33
CA THR A 97 11.09 -2.44 -0.18
C THR A 97 10.96 -0.96 0.17
N ASP A 98 10.49 -0.13 -0.77
CA ASP A 98 10.05 1.25 -0.53
C ASP A 98 8.53 1.27 -0.25
N PRO A 99 8.06 1.90 0.84
CA PRO A 99 6.64 1.94 1.18
C PRO A 99 5.81 2.73 0.16
N SER A 100 6.35 3.80 -0.45
CA SER A 100 5.64 4.58 -1.45
C SER A 100 5.38 3.78 -2.73
N ASP A 101 6.35 2.96 -3.15
CA ASP A 101 6.19 2.07 -4.30
C ASP A 101 5.24 0.91 -4.00
N ALA A 102 5.27 0.35 -2.79
CA ALA A 102 4.31 -0.68 -2.38
C ALA A 102 2.86 -0.15 -2.40
N ILE A 103 2.64 1.09 -1.94
CA ILE A 103 1.34 1.76 -2.02
C ILE A 103 0.96 2.01 -3.48
N ALA A 104 1.86 2.53 -4.31
CA ALA A 104 1.57 2.83 -5.71
C ALA A 104 1.15 1.56 -6.49
N LEU A 105 1.83 0.43 -6.27
CA LEU A 105 1.46 -0.86 -6.85
C LEU A 105 0.09 -1.36 -6.36
N TRP A 106 -0.24 -1.12 -5.09
CA TRP A 106 -1.56 -1.44 -4.55
C TRP A 106 -2.67 -0.56 -5.15
N ILE A 107 -2.39 0.72 -5.41
CA ILE A 107 -3.31 1.62 -6.13
C ILE A 107 -3.50 1.17 -7.58
N GLU A 108 -2.43 0.81 -8.28
CA GLU A 108 -2.55 0.22 -9.63
C GLU A 108 -3.39 -1.06 -9.60
N ALA A 109 -3.19 -1.95 -8.62
CA ALA A 109 -4.00 -3.16 -8.46
C ALA A 109 -5.49 -2.83 -8.30
N ALA A 110 -5.83 -1.81 -7.51
CA ALA A 110 -7.21 -1.35 -7.33
C ALA A 110 -7.81 -0.79 -8.64
N VAL A 111 -7.04 0.00 -9.40
CA VAL A 111 -7.46 0.50 -10.73
C VAL A 111 -7.70 -0.64 -11.71
N LEU A 112 -6.78 -1.60 -11.80
CA LEU A 112 -6.96 -2.76 -12.68
C LEU A 112 -8.18 -3.60 -12.26
N ALA A 113 -8.44 -3.73 -10.96
CA ALA A 113 -9.65 -4.39 -10.47
C ALA A 113 -10.93 -3.64 -10.86
N GLN A 114 -10.93 -2.30 -10.82
CA GLN A 114 -12.04 -1.46 -11.34
C GLN A 114 -12.27 -1.63 -12.84
N GLU A 115 -11.22 -1.95 -13.58
CA GLU A 115 -11.28 -2.27 -15.00
C GLU A 115 -11.64 -3.75 -15.27
N ASN A 116 -12.04 -4.50 -14.24
CA ASN A 116 -12.34 -5.94 -14.30
C ASN A 116 -11.18 -6.81 -14.81
N LYS A 117 -9.93 -6.43 -14.50
CA LYS A 117 -8.74 -7.24 -14.81
C LYS A 117 -8.39 -8.13 -13.64
N ASP A 118 -8.27 -9.43 -13.89
CA ASP A 118 -7.97 -10.46 -12.87
C ASP A 118 -6.66 -10.19 -12.12
N GLU A 119 -5.64 -9.68 -12.82
CA GLU A 119 -4.35 -9.31 -12.23
C GLU A 119 -4.52 -8.32 -11.06
N GLY A 120 -5.47 -7.38 -11.16
CA GLY A 120 -5.75 -6.42 -10.09
C GLY A 120 -6.31 -7.10 -8.84
N TRP A 121 -7.25 -8.03 -9.02
CA TRP A 121 -7.86 -8.79 -7.92
C TRP A 121 -6.86 -9.73 -7.24
N GLU A 122 -6.03 -10.41 -8.03
CA GLU A 122 -4.94 -11.25 -7.54
C GLU A 122 -3.93 -10.43 -6.73
N ALA A 123 -3.48 -9.31 -7.29
CA ALA A 123 -2.54 -8.43 -6.61
C ALA A 123 -3.12 -7.82 -5.33
N LEU A 124 -4.39 -7.40 -5.31
CA LEU A 124 -5.03 -6.92 -4.08
C LEU A 124 -5.06 -8.00 -2.99
N THR A 125 -5.36 -9.24 -3.36
CA THR A 125 -5.37 -10.38 -2.43
C THR A 125 -4.00 -10.59 -1.82
N GLU A 126 -2.96 -10.60 -2.65
CA GLU A 126 -1.60 -10.82 -2.18
C GLU A 126 -1.04 -9.61 -1.42
N LEU A 127 -1.21 -8.39 -1.91
CA LEU A 127 -0.58 -7.19 -1.34
C LEU A 127 -1.24 -6.68 -0.05
N THR A 128 -2.42 -7.19 0.31
CA THR A 128 -3.21 -6.74 1.45
C THR A 128 -3.34 -7.83 2.52
N LEU A 129 -2.71 -7.64 3.68
CA LEU A 129 -2.59 -8.68 4.70
C LEU A 129 -3.93 -9.24 5.21
N PRO A 130 -4.96 -8.42 5.50
CA PRO A 130 -6.28 -8.94 5.84
C PRO A 130 -6.93 -9.80 4.74
N LEU A 131 -6.66 -9.47 3.47
CA LEU A 131 -7.29 -10.15 2.32
C LEU A 131 -6.56 -11.45 1.97
N ARG A 132 -5.23 -11.46 2.05
CA ARG A 132 -4.39 -12.65 1.79
C ARG A 132 -4.79 -13.85 2.64
N ASN A 133 -5.18 -13.60 3.89
CA ASN A 133 -5.54 -14.64 4.85
C ASN A 133 -6.99 -15.13 4.68
N ASP A 134 -7.72 -14.64 3.67
CA ASP A 134 -9.13 -14.89 3.50
C ASP A 134 -9.51 -15.10 2.02
N PRO A 135 -9.61 -16.35 1.55
CA PRO A 135 -9.89 -16.64 0.14
C PRO A 135 -11.28 -16.17 -0.32
N ASN A 136 -12.19 -15.83 0.61
CA ASN A 136 -13.53 -15.34 0.30
C ASN A 136 -13.73 -13.87 0.66
N TRP A 137 -12.64 -13.11 0.85
CA TRP A 137 -12.68 -11.72 1.31
C TRP A 137 -13.63 -10.84 0.48
N SER A 138 -13.69 -11.07 -0.84
CA SER A 138 -14.51 -10.27 -1.76
C SER A 138 -16.02 -10.51 -1.62
N LYS A 139 -16.43 -11.53 -0.87
CA LYS A 139 -17.83 -11.88 -0.60
C LYS A 139 -18.26 -11.55 0.84
N LYS A 140 -17.34 -11.09 1.70
CA LYS A 140 -17.65 -10.78 3.10
C LYS A 140 -18.27 -9.40 3.24
N ASP A 141 -19.27 -9.31 4.12
CA ASP A 141 -19.93 -8.04 4.46
C ASP A 141 -18.96 -7.01 5.03
N SER A 142 -17.95 -7.45 5.79
CA SER A 142 -16.90 -6.56 6.32
C SER A 142 -16.13 -5.83 5.23
N ASN A 143 -16.10 -6.36 4.00
CA ASN A 143 -15.45 -5.76 2.84
C ASN A 143 -16.44 -5.16 1.85
N HIS A 144 -17.74 -5.11 2.18
CA HIS A 144 -18.80 -4.68 1.25
C HIS A 144 -18.49 -3.34 0.58
N TYR A 145 -18.13 -2.32 1.35
CA TYR A 145 -17.82 -0.99 0.81
C TYR A 145 -16.60 -0.99 -0.09
N PHE A 146 -15.53 -1.67 0.31
CA PHE A 146 -14.32 -1.78 -0.50
C PHE A 146 -14.60 -2.48 -1.83
N VAL A 147 -15.27 -3.64 -1.78
CA VAL A 147 -15.66 -4.41 -2.98
C VAL A 147 -16.61 -3.62 -3.86
N LYS A 148 -17.57 -2.88 -3.27
CA LYS A 148 -18.46 -1.99 -4.02
C LYS A 148 -17.67 -0.95 -4.80
N LYS A 149 -16.67 -0.33 -4.19
CA LYS A 149 -15.80 0.67 -4.84
C LYS A 149 -14.90 0.06 -5.92
N LEU A 150 -14.40 -1.16 -5.72
CA LEU A 150 -13.67 -1.90 -6.73
C LEU A 150 -14.53 -2.31 -7.93
N LYS A 151 -15.82 -2.57 -7.74
CA LYS A 151 -16.73 -2.97 -8.83
C LYS A 151 -17.42 -1.79 -9.52
N ASP A 152 -17.22 -0.58 -9.00
CA ASP A 152 -17.80 0.64 -9.53
C ASP A 152 -16.77 1.35 -10.44
N PRO A 153 -16.88 1.26 -11.77
CA PRO A 153 -15.95 1.91 -12.69
C PRO A 153 -16.06 3.44 -12.68
N ALA A 154 -17.20 3.99 -12.21
CA ALA A 154 -17.42 5.41 -12.05
C ALA A 154 -16.79 5.95 -10.74
N SER A 155 -16.44 5.07 -9.80
CA SER A 155 -15.76 5.46 -8.58
C SER A 155 -14.36 5.99 -8.89
N ASN A 156 -14.09 7.24 -8.49
CA ASN A 156 -12.79 7.89 -8.69
C ASN A 156 -11.84 7.71 -7.51
N CYS A 157 -12.20 6.90 -6.51
CA CYS A 157 -11.49 6.93 -5.25
C CYS A 157 -10.03 6.50 -5.34
N PHE A 158 -9.72 5.45 -6.10
CA PHE A 158 -8.34 5.00 -6.30
C PHE A 158 -7.59 5.91 -7.28
N LYS A 159 -8.28 6.41 -8.33
CA LYS A 159 -7.71 7.35 -9.31
C LYS A 159 -7.28 8.64 -8.64
N SER A 160 -8.04 9.15 -7.67
CA SER A 160 -7.74 10.38 -6.91
C SER A 160 -6.42 10.36 -6.16
N ILE A 161 -5.81 9.19 -5.95
CA ILE A 161 -4.52 9.03 -5.28
C ILE A 161 -3.35 9.19 -6.27
N ILE A 162 -3.61 9.04 -7.57
CA ILE A 162 -2.60 9.08 -8.62
C ILE A 162 -2.20 10.54 -8.87
N VAL A 163 -0.90 10.80 -8.84
CA VAL A 163 -0.34 12.13 -9.11
C VAL A 163 -0.76 12.62 -10.49
N GLY A 164 -1.25 13.85 -10.56
CA GLY A 164 -1.71 14.49 -11.79
C GLY A 164 -3.19 14.29 -12.13
N THR A 165 -3.92 13.50 -11.33
CA THR A 165 -5.39 13.44 -11.43
C THR A 165 -6.05 14.57 -10.64
N SER A 166 -7.26 14.98 -11.02
CA SER A 166 -8.08 15.92 -10.26
C SER A 166 -9.57 15.84 -10.66
N PRO A 167 -10.49 16.40 -9.86
CA PRO A 167 -11.89 16.57 -10.26
C PRO A 167 -12.06 17.29 -11.61
N GLU A 168 -11.25 18.32 -11.87
CA GLU A 168 -11.30 19.16 -13.06
C GLU A 168 -10.91 18.38 -14.33
N ASN A 169 -9.95 17.46 -14.23
CA ASN A 169 -9.52 16.65 -15.37
C ASN A 169 -10.24 15.30 -15.47
N GLY A 170 -11.33 15.11 -14.72
CA GLY A 170 -12.09 13.86 -14.70
C GLY A 170 -11.32 12.68 -14.12
N TYR A 171 -10.31 12.94 -13.29
CA TYR A 171 -9.37 11.95 -12.78
C TYR A 171 -8.68 11.12 -13.87
N THR A 172 -8.34 11.76 -14.99
CA THR A 172 -7.63 11.12 -16.10
C THR A 172 -6.15 10.95 -15.77
N PHE A 173 -5.56 9.82 -16.18
CA PHE A 173 -4.15 9.50 -15.95
C PHE A 173 -3.59 8.58 -17.04
N ASP A 174 -2.26 8.46 -17.08
CA ASP A 174 -1.51 7.56 -17.96
C ASP A 174 -1.17 6.27 -17.21
N HIS A 175 -1.65 5.12 -17.67
CA HIS A 175 -1.40 3.81 -17.06
C HIS A 175 0.09 3.45 -16.96
N GLU A 176 0.95 4.04 -17.80
CA GLU A 176 2.40 3.82 -17.75
C GLU A 176 3.11 4.70 -16.72
N LYS A 177 2.41 5.68 -16.13
CA LYS A 177 2.97 6.69 -15.23
C LYS A 177 2.23 6.80 -13.90
N ILE A 178 1.69 5.69 -13.40
CA ILE A 178 1.07 5.65 -12.07
C ILE A 178 2.15 5.88 -11.00
N SER A 179 2.00 6.95 -10.22
CA SER A 179 2.77 7.26 -9.01
C SER A 179 1.88 7.89 -7.96
N ILE A 180 2.34 7.89 -6.70
CA ILE A 180 1.63 8.47 -5.55
C ILE A 180 2.54 9.41 -4.78
N GLU A 181 1.95 10.33 -4.02
CA GLU A 181 2.68 11.25 -3.15
C GLU A 181 2.35 11.02 -1.67
N LEU A 182 3.37 10.80 -0.85
CA LEU A 182 3.26 10.74 0.60
C LEU A 182 3.59 12.10 1.21
N THR A 183 2.70 12.63 2.04
CA THR A 183 2.94 13.88 2.78
C THR A 183 3.83 13.67 4.00
N ARG A 184 3.61 12.58 4.74
CA ARG A 184 4.36 12.25 5.98
C ARG A 184 4.17 10.80 6.42
N GLU A 185 5.08 10.34 7.27
CA GLU A 185 4.93 9.16 8.14
C GLU A 185 4.57 9.62 9.56
N ALA A 186 3.64 8.93 10.21
CA ALA A 186 3.18 9.26 11.57
C ALA A 186 3.62 8.22 12.62
N GLY A 187 4.63 7.41 12.30
CA GLY A 187 5.13 6.33 13.15
C GLY A 187 4.28 5.07 13.05
N ALA A 188 4.57 4.10 13.92
CA ALA A 188 3.91 2.81 13.97
C ALA A 188 2.89 2.71 15.12
N ASP A 189 1.75 2.08 14.84
CA ASP A 189 0.75 1.67 15.84
C ASP A 189 0.42 0.17 15.69
N SER A 190 -0.61 -0.32 16.35
CA SER A 190 -1.02 -1.75 16.27
C SER A 190 -1.36 -2.21 14.85
N ASN A 191 -1.69 -1.29 13.94
CA ASN A 191 -1.96 -1.57 12.54
C ASN A 191 -0.69 -1.49 11.66
N GLY A 192 0.46 -1.11 12.20
CA GLY A 192 1.73 -0.95 11.49
C GLY A 192 2.12 0.51 11.30
N HIS A 193 3.04 0.77 10.36
CA HIS A 193 3.51 2.12 10.02
C HIS A 193 2.43 2.89 9.28
N LYS A 194 2.09 4.08 9.78
CA LYS A 194 1.06 4.95 9.22
C LYS A 194 1.69 5.98 8.28
N TYR A 195 1.23 6.00 7.04
CA TYR A 195 1.58 6.98 6.02
C TYR A 195 0.35 7.79 5.63
N PHE A 196 0.57 9.04 5.21
CA PHE A 196 -0.48 9.93 4.74
C PHE A 196 -0.26 10.24 3.26
N ILE A 197 -1.19 9.82 2.41
CA ILE A 197 -1.11 9.95 0.95
C ILE A 197 -1.90 11.16 0.50
N VAL A 198 -1.38 11.93 -0.45
CA VAL A 198 -2.13 13.00 -1.13
C VAL A 198 -3.28 12.39 -1.92
N SER A 199 -4.45 13.02 -1.86
CA SER A 199 -5.59 12.71 -2.71
C SER A 199 -6.06 14.01 -3.34
N SER A 200 -6.16 14.05 -4.67
CA SER A 200 -6.69 15.21 -5.40
C SER A 200 -8.19 15.38 -5.24
N GLY A 201 -8.89 14.33 -4.82
CA GLY A 201 -10.32 14.34 -4.56
C GLY A 201 -10.70 14.58 -3.11
N ALA A 202 -9.78 15.07 -2.26
CA ALA A 202 -10.03 15.28 -0.85
C ALA A 202 -9.18 16.42 -0.26
N ASP A 203 -9.75 17.16 0.69
CA ASP A 203 -9.04 18.30 1.32
C ASP A 203 -7.90 17.85 2.25
N SER A 204 -7.94 16.60 2.73
CA SER A 204 -6.98 16.06 3.69
C SER A 204 -6.27 14.81 3.17
N PRO A 205 -4.95 14.66 3.41
CA PRO A 205 -4.22 13.43 3.10
C PRO A 205 -4.84 12.19 3.77
N ARG A 206 -4.88 11.08 3.03
CA ARG A 206 -5.52 9.84 3.47
C ARG A 206 -4.55 8.93 4.21
N PRO A 207 -4.85 8.50 5.45
CA PRO A 207 -4.00 7.57 6.16
C PRO A 207 -4.09 6.16 5.54
N ILE A 208 -2.94 5.49 5.49
CA ILE A 208 -2.80 4.08 5.16
C ILE A 208 -1.79 3.44 6.11
N HIS A 209 -2.01 2.19 6.48
CA HIS A 209 -1.09 1.44 7.33
C HIS A 209 -0.42 0.31 6.57
N LEU A 210 0.89 0.17 6.79
CA LEU A 210 1.69 -0.89 6.22
C LEU A 210 2.45 -1.67 7.29
N LYS A 211 2.71 -2.94 6.99
CA LYS A 211 3.63 -3.79 7.77
C LYS A 211 4.77 -4.25 6.88
N LYS A 212 5.99 -4.19 7.41
CA LYS A 212 7.19 -4.69 6.74
C LYS A 212 7.39 -6.16 7.08
N SER A 213 7.63 -6.98 6.07
CA SER A 213 8.03 -8.38 6.23
C SER A 213 9.44 -8.45 6.81
N ASN A 214 9.62 -9.22 7.89
CA ASN A 214 10.94 -9.48 8.48
C ASN A 214 11.78 -10.49 7.67
N LYS A 215 11.21 -11.14 6.65
CA LYS A 215 11.91 -12.11 5.80
C LYS A 215 12.39 -11.52 4.49
N THR A 216 11.60 -10.62 3.91
CA THR A 216 11.80 -10.10 2.55
C THR A 216 12.01 -8.60 2.51
N ASP A 217 11.87 -7.90 3.64
CA ASP A 217 11.86 -6.45 3.74
C ASP A 217 10.77 -5.73 2.90
N LEU A 218 9.85 -6.50 2.32
CA LEU A 218 8.75 -5.96 1.52
C LEU A 218 7.63 -5.41 2.42
N TRP A 219 7.05 -4.30 1.97
CA TRP A 219 5.90 -3.66 2.60
C TRP A 219 4.58 -4.19 2.06
N TYR A 220 3.62 -4.40 2.96
CA TYR A 220 2.27 -4.86 2.64
C TYR A 220 1.22 -4.01 3.33
N ILE A 221 0.07 -3.83 2.67
CA ILE A 221 -1.03 -3.02 3.19
C ILE A 221 -1.73 -3.77 4.33
N ASN A 222 -2.00 -3.08 5.44
CA ASN A 222 -2.68 -3.65 6.61
C ASN A 222 -4.01 -2.95 6.94
N ALA A 223 -4.11 -1.63 6.77
CA ALA A 223 -5.35 -0.88 6.92
C ALA A 223 -5.44 0.26 5.89
N TYR A 224 -6.58 0.40 5.24
CA TYR A 224 -6.71 1.17 3.99
C TYR A 224 -8.11 1.76 3.77
N SER A 225 -8.97 1.76 4.78
CA SER A 225 -10.37 2.20 4.65
C SER A 225 -10.51 3.66 4.24
N SER A 226 -9.57 4.51 4.65
CA SER A 226 -9.58 5.93 4.32
C SER A 226 -9.27 6.25 2.86
N ILE A 227 -8.83 5.28 2.05
CA ILE A 227 -8.50 5.50 0.63
C ILE A 227 -9.75 5.65 -0.23
N TYR A 228 -10.85 4.99 0.12
CA TYR A 228 -12.02 4.87 -0.74
C TYR A 228 -13.27 5.60 -0.25
N VAL A 229 -13.10 6.61 0.59
CA VAL A 229 -14.17 7.39 1.21
C VAL A 229 -14.05 8.88 0.89
N ASP A 230 -15.19 9.57 0.85
CA ASP A 230 -15.31 11.04 0.71
C ASP A 230 -14.47 11.66 -0.41
N VAL A 231 -14.52 11.05 -1.60
CA VAL A 231 -13.82 11.54 -2.80
C VAL A 231 -14.75 12.40 -3.62
N GLN A 232 -14.32 13.61 -3.94
CA GLN A 232 -15.06 14.58 -4.74
C GLN A 232 -15.44 14.00 -6.11
N SER A 233 -16.67 14.29 -6.55
CA SER A 233 -17.13 13.97 -7.90
C SER A 233 -16.34 14.74 -8.95
N ILE A 234 -16.41 14.28 -10.19
CA ILE A 234 -15.90 15.04 -11.35
C ILE A 234 -16.68 16.35 -11.43
N ILE A 235 -16.01 17.44 -11.76
CA ILE A 235 -16.67 18.73 -11.99
C ILE A 235 -17.33 18.69 -13.37
N ASP A 236 -18.65 18.70 -13.42
CA ASP A 236 -19.41 18.94 -14.65
C ASP A 236 -19.68 20.45 -14.77
N GLU A 237 -19.14 21.07 -15.82
CA GLU A 237 -19.33 22.49 -16.10
C GLU A 237 -20.79 22.86 -16.39
N ASN A 238 -21.62 21.86 -16.74
CA ASN A 238 -23.04 22.04 -17.04
C ASN A 238 -23.95 21.69 -15.85
N GLU A 239 -23.39 21.29 -14.70
CA GLU A 239 -24.17 20.98 -13.51
C GLU A 239 -24.81 22.26 -12.95
N GLU A 240 -26.12 22.23 -12.73
CA GLU A 240 -26.86 23.32 -12.10
C GLU A 240 -26.41 23.46 -10.64
N ARG A 241 -25.89 24.64 -10.28
CA ARG A 241 -25.42 24.96 -8.93
C ARG A 241 -26.43 25.84 -8.24
N PHE A 242 -26.78 25.49 -7.01
CA PHE A 242 -27.70 26.25 -6.16
C PHE A 242 -26.90 26.91 -5.02
N GLU A 243 -27.14 28.19 -4.78
CA GLU A 243 -26.56 28.99 -3.67
C GLU A 243 -27.34 28.82 -2.37
#